data_AF-A0A291PG24-F1
#
_entry.id   AF-A0A291PG24-F1
#
_cell.length_a   1.000
_cell.length_b   1.000
_cell.length_c   1.000
_cell.angle_alpha   90.00
_cell.angle_beta   90.00
_cell.angle_gamma   90.00
#
_symmetry.space_group_name_H-M   'P 1'
#
loop_
_entity.id
_entity.type
_entity.pdbx_description
1 polymer ?
#
loop_
_entity_poly.entity_id
_entity_poly.type
_entity_poly.pdbx_seq_one_letter_code
_entity_poly.pdbx_strand_id
1 'polypeptide(L)'
;MADEKRSTINIRLGESLLQIMREEAARHARSMNAEIVRRLEASLPSSRIPCIPETADITAEERALLRMWRTLGSEEKRSVSVLLRAATSSKSD
;
A
#
# COMPACT_ATOMS: atom_id res chain seq x y z
N MET A 1 -10.63 18.59 17.58
CA MET A 1 -10.62 17.25 16.96
C MET A 1 -11.58 17.32 15.81
N ALA A 2 -11.08 17.32 14.56
CA ALA A 2 -11.96 17.40 13.40
C ALA A 2 -12.79 16.12 13.34
N ASP A 3 -14.11 16.26 13.44
CA ASP A 3 -15.05 15.17 13.24
C ASP A 3 -14.96 14.78 11.76
N GLU A 4 -14.08 13.84 11.43
CA GLU A 4 -13.93 13.31 10.08
C GLU A 4 -15.31 12.82 9.62
N LYS A 5 -15.84 13.50 8.61
CA LYS A 5 -17.18 13.28 8.07
C LYS A 5 -17.32 11.80 7.71
N ARG A 6 -18.02 11.02 8.54
CA ARG A 6 -18.18 9.58 8.34
C ARG A 6 -19.02 9.34 7.09
N SER A 7 -18.42 8.77 6.05
CA SER A 7 -19.13 8.33 4.86
C SER A 7 -19.78 6.97 5.12
N THR A 8 -21.10 6.87 4.95
CA THR A 8 -21.83 5.61 5.07
C THR A 8 -21.86 4.89 3.72
N ILE A 9 -21.50 3.61 3.70
CA ILE A 9 -21.51 2.75 2.51
C ILE A 9 -22.42 1.56 2.78
N ASN A 10 -23.33 1.27 1.85
CA ASN A 10 -24.15 0.06 1.89
C ASN A 10 -23.47 -1.07 1.11
N ILE A 11 -23.17 -2.17 1.78
CA ILE A 11 -22.50 -3.33 1.20
C ILE A 11 -23.44 -4.52 1.23
N ARG A 12 -23.59 -5.22 0.11
CA ARG A 12 -24.33 -6.49 0.03
C ARG A 12 -23.33 -7.64 0.08
N LEU A 13 -23.52 -8.54 1.04
CA LEU A 13 -22.69 -9.71 1.24
C LEU A 13 -23.51 -10.97 0.98
N GLY A 14 -22.88 -12.01 0.45
CA GLY A 14 -23.47 -13.34 0.41
C GLY A 14 -23.72 -13.88 1.83
N GLU A 15 -24.72 -14.76 1.97
CA GLU A 15 -25.16 -15.29 3.26
C GLU A 15 -24.03 -15.98 4.04
N SER A 16 -23.23 -16.81 3.37
CA SER A 16 -22.09 -17.50 3.97
C SER A 16 -21.05 -16.54 4.54
N LEU A 17 -20.71 -15.50 3.79
CA LEU A 17 -19.76 -14.48 4.24
C LEU A 17 -20.32 -13.66 5.42
N LEU A 18 -21.61 -13.33 5.37
CA LEU A 18 -22.27 -12.58 6.44
C LEU A 18 -22.27 -13.37 7.75
N GLN A 19 -22.53 -14.68 7.69
CA GLN A 19 -22.47 -15.57 8.84
C GLN A 19 -21.06 -15.64 9.44
N ILE A 20 -20.04 -15.84 8.60
CA ILE A 20 -18.62 -15.84 9.04
C ILE A 20 -18.27 -14.50 9.70
N MET A 21 -18.69 -13.37 9.13
CA MET A 21 -18.42 -12.04 9.73
C MET A 21 -19.09 -11.87 11.09
N ARG A 22 -20.29 -12.41 11.31
CA ARG A 22 -20.97 -12.37 12.62
C ARG A 22 -20.22 -13.16 13.67
N GLU A 23 -19.82 -14.38 13.34
CA GLU A 23 -19.06 -15.26 14.24
C GLU A 23 -17.73 -14.63 14.63
N GLU A 24 -17.04 -14.06 13.65
CA GLU A 24 -15.75 -13.39 13.83
C GLU A 24 -15.87 -12.11 14.67
N ALA A 25 -16.92 -11.32 14.45
CA ALA A 25 -17.19 -10.14 15.28
C ALA A 25 -17.50 -10.54 16.73
N ALA A 26 -18.33 -11.58 16.93
CA ALA A 26 -18.66 -12.10 18.25
C ALA A 26 -17.42 -12.65 18.98
N ARG A 27 -16.58 -13.43 18.28
CA ARG A 27 -15.35 -14.00 18.83
C ARG A 27 -14.38 -12.95 19.35
N HIS A 28 -14.33 -11.78 18.73
CA HIS A 28 -13.45 -10.68 19.12
C HIS A 28 -14.14 -9.60 19.98
N ALA A 29 -15.39 -9.83 20.41
CA ALA A 29 -16.20 -8.85 21.14
C ALA A 29 -16.30 -7.48 20.42
N ARG A 30 -16.45 -7.51 19.09
CA ARG A 30 -16.56 -6.33 18.22
C ARG A 30 -17.93 -6.21 17.58
N SER A 31 -18.30 -5.00 17.19
CA SER A 31 -19.39 -4.80 16.24
C SER A 31 -18.98 -5.30 14.85
N MET A 32 -19.97 -5.66 14.04
CA MET A 32 -19.71 -6.07 12.65
C MET A 32 -18.94 -5.00 11.87
N ASN A 33 -19.30 -3.73 12.04
CA ASN A 33 -18.59 -2.62 11.40
C ASN A 33 -17.14 -2.52 11.86
N ALA A 34 -16.87 -2.68 13.16
CA ALA A 34 -15.50 -2.62 13.68
C ALA A 34 -14.63 -3.77 13.13
N GLU A 35 -15.20 -4.98 12.99
CA GLU A 35 -14.48 -6.11 12.42
C GLU A 35 -14.25 -5.94 10.90
N ILE A 36 -15.22 -5.40 10.17
CA ILE A 36 -15.06 -5.06 8.74
C ILE A 36 -13.95 -4.03 8.56
N VAL A 37 -13.97 -2.93 9.33
CA VAL A 37 -12.94 -1.87 9.25
C VAL A 37 -11.56 -2.44 9.54
N ARG A 38 -11.40 -3.23 10.61
CA ARG A 38 -10.10 -3.85 10.93
C ARG A 38 -9.58 -4.74 9.81
N ARG A 39 -10.44 -5.57 9.21
CA ARG A 39 -10.04 -6.44 8.10
C ARG A 39 -9.66 -5.64 6.87
N LEU A 40 -10.38 -4.55 6.59
CA LEU A 40 -10.04 -3.62 5.53
C LEU A 40 -8.68 -2.97 5.79
N GLU A 41 -8.44 -2.42 6.98
CA GLU A 41 -7.15 -1.86 7.38
C GLU A 41 -6.01 -2.87 7.24
N ALA A 42 -6.23 -4.13 7.63
CA ALA A 42 -5.24 -5.20 7.48
C ALA A 42 -5.04 -5.65 6.02
N SER A 43 -6.05 -5.51 5.17
CA SER A 43 -5.96 -5.84 3.73
C SER A 43 -5.26 -4.75 2.92
N LEU A 44 -5.28 -3.51 3.41
CA LEU A 44 -4.57 -2.41 2.77
C LEU A 44 -3.07 -2.66 2.93
N PRO A 45 -2.28 -2.49 1.85
CA PRO A 45 -0.83 -2.62 1.97
C PRO A 45 -0.32 -1.58 2.96
N SER A 46 0.37 -2.02 4.02
CA SER A 46 0.95 -1.16 5.07
C SER A 46 1.95 -0.13 4.54
N SER A 47 2.36 -0.22 3.27
CA SER A 47 3.25 0.75 2.63
C SER A 47 2.44 1.86 1.95
N ARG A 48 2.68 3.11 2.37
CA ARG A 48 2.34 4.35 1.64
C ARG A 48 2.93 4.43 0.22
N ILE A 49 3.63 3.39 -0.21
CA ILE A 49 4.25 3.29 -1.52
C ILE A 49 3.33 2.37 -2.34
N PRO A 50 2.56 2.89 -3.31
CA PRO A 50 1.71 2.05 -4.14
C PRO A 50 2.56 0.95 -4.76
N CYS A 51 2.20 -0.31 -4.48
CA CYS A 51 2.82 -1.47 -5.10
C CYS A 51 2.71 -1.27 -6.62
N ILE A 52 3.83 -1.34 -7.34
CA ILE A 52 3.75 -1.32 -8.80
C ILE A 52 2.92 -2.54 -9.18
N PRO A 53 1.83 -2.39 -9.94
CA PRO A 53 1.02 -3.53 -10.33
C PRO A 53 1.91 -4.58 -10.99
N GLU A 54 1.74 -5.85 -10.65
CA GLU A 54 2.54 -6.95 -11.20
C GLU A 54 2.44 -7.06 -12.73
N THR A 55 1.43 -6.41 -13.32
CA THR A 55 1.15 -6.31 -14.75
C THR A 55 1.93 -5.22 -15.49
N ALA A 56 2.77 -4.44 -14.80
CA ALA A 56 3.68 -3.53 -15.49
C ALA A 56 4.79 -4.36 -16.15
N ASP A 57 5.04 -4.12 -17.44
CA ASP A 57 6.19 -4.64 -18.20
C ASP A 57 7.50 -4.08 -17.61
N ILE A 58 7.85 -4.56 -16.42
CA ILE A 58 9.08 -4.25 -15.72
C ILE A 58 9.68 -5.54 -15.19
N THR A 59 10.98 -5.67 -15.42
CA THR A 59 11.79 -6.77 -14.92
C THR A 59 11.87 -6.76 -13.39
N ALA A 60 12.31 -7.86 -12.80
CA ALA A 60 12.46 -7.97 -11.36
C ALA A 60 13.49 -6.96 -10.82
N GLU A 61 14.55 -6.72 -11.59
CA GLU A 61 15.62 -5.76 -11.28
C GLU A 61 15.11 -4.32 -11.29
N GLU A 62 14.36 -3.92 -12.32
CA GLU A 62 13.75 -2.57 -12.41
C GLU A 62 12.78 -2.32 -11.25
N ARG A 63 12.02 -3.35 -10.87
CA ARG A 63 11.10 -3.29 -9.72
C ARG A 63 11.85 -3.11 -8.41
N ALA A 64 12.98 -3.78 -8.23
CA ALA A 64 13.83 -3.62 -7.05
C ALA A 64 14.41 -2.20 -6.98
N LEU A 65 14.90 -1.66 -8.10
CA LEU A 65 15.40 -0.29 -8.19
C LEU A 65 14.32 0.74 -7.86
N LEU A 66 13.11 0.57 -8.36
CA LEU A 66 11.99 1.48 -8.06
C LEU A 66 11.57 1.41 -6.59
N ARG A 67 11.59 0.22 -5.97
CA ARG A 67 11.35 0.08 -4.53
C ARG A 67 12.40 0.82 -3.72
N MET A 68 13.69 0.62 -4.04
CA MET A 68 14.79 1.33 -3.41
C MET A 68 14.66 2.85 -3.59
N TRP A 69 14.41 3.32 -4.81
CA TRP A 69 14.25 4.74 -5.10
C TRP A 69 13.11 5.38 -4.29
N ARG A 70 12.00 4.66 -4.09
CA ARG A 70 10.85 5.18 -3.33
C ARG A 70 11.09 5.22 -1.83
N THR A 71 11.95 4.36 -1.28
CA THR A 71 12.35 4.40 0.14
C THR A 71 13.34 5.53 0.46
N LEU A 72 14.02 6.08 -0.54
CA LEU A 72 14.95 7.19 -0.35
C LEU A 72 14.20 8.51 -0.08
N GLY A 73 14.72 9.31 0.85
CA GLY A 73 14.29 10.68 1.10
C GLY A 73 14.72 11.63 -0.03
N SER A 74 14.35 12.90 0.10
CA SER A 74 14.62 13.92 -0.93
C SER A 74 16.10 14.22 -1.13
N GLU A 75 16.90 14.15 -0.06
CA GLU A 75 18.34 14.44 -0.13
C GLU A 75 19.13 13.26 -0.70
N GLU A 76 18.75 12.04 -0.34
CA GLU A 76 19.36 10.81 -0.86
C GLU A 76 19.06 10.65 -2.35
N LYS A 77 17.82 10.95 -2.79
CA LYS A 77 17.46 11.00 -4.22
C LYS A 77 18.32 11.99 -5.00
N ARG A 78 18.54 13.18 -4.42
CA ARG A 78 19.38 14.21 -5.04
C ARG A 78 20.83 13.72 -5.17
N SER A 79 21.38 13.12 -4.12
CA SER A 79 22.74 12.55 -4.12
C SER A 79 22.90 11.43 -5.15
N VAL A 80 21.94 10.50 -5.22
CA VAL A 80 21.94 9.42 -6.21
C VAL A 80 21.83 9.98 -7.64
N SER A 81 21.00 11.00 -7.88
CA SER A 81 20.92 11.62 -9.21
C SER A 81 22.22 12.30 -9.65
N VAL A 82 22.99 12.87 -8.72
CA VAL A 82 24.31 13.44 -9.00
C VAL A 82 25.31 12.35 -9.36
N LEU A 83 25.33 11.25 -8.60
CA LEU A 83 26.20 10.10 -8.87
C LEU A 83 25.88 9.43 -10.21
N LEU A 84 24.60 9.25 -10.52
CA LEU A 84 24.16 8.69 -11.82
C LEU A 84 24.61 9.58 -12.98
N ARG A 85 24.44 10.91 -12.86
CA ARG A 85 24.92 11.85 -13.89
C ARG A 85 26.43 11.78 -14.08
N ALA A 86 27.20 11.69 -12.99
CA ALA A 86 28.65 11.54 -13.07
C ALA A 86 29.05 10.22 -13.75
N ALA A 87 28.38 9.12 -13.39
CA ALA A 87 28.66 7.79 -13.95
C ALA A 87 28.28 7.67 -15.43
N THR A 88 27.18 8.30 -15.87
CA THR A 88 26.77 8.28 -17.30
C THR A 88 27.56 9.26 -18.14
N SER A 89 28.03 10.38 -17.56
CA SER A 89 28.90 11.35 -18.26
C SER A 89 30.32 10.82 -18.47
N SER A 90 30.82 9.96 -17.57
CA SER A 90 32.15 9.34 -17.68
C SER A 90 32.26 8.25 -18.75
N LYS A 91 31.14 7.86 -19.38
CA LYS A 91 31.09 6.76 -20.35
C LYS A 91 30.99 7.25 -21.81
N SER A 92 31.19 8.55 -22.03
CA SER A 92 31.14 9.22 -23.34
C SER A 92 32.50 9.62 -23.91
N ASP A 93 33.60 9.07 -23.39
CA ASP A 93 34.94 9.11 -23.99
C ASP A 93 35.42 7.69 -24.32
#